data_AF-A0A3N6PCN9-F1
#
_entry.id   AF-A0A3N6PCN9-F1
#
_cell.length_a   1.000
_cell.length_b   1.000
_cell.length_c   1.000
_cell.angle_alpha   90.00
_cell.angle_beta   90.00
_cell.angle_gamma   90.00
#
_symmetry.space_group_name_H-M   'P 1'
#
loop_
_entity.id
_entity.type
_entity.pdbx_description
1 polymer ?
#
loop_
_entity_poly.entity_id
_entity_poly.type
_entity_poly.pdbx_seq_one_letter_code
_entity_poly.pdbx_strand_id
1 'polypeptide(L)'
;MLSKPLDNLFNWNPQLFREIKGRLKTRNVAIAISASLLCQFIVMMFFLERLPQTYGTDVARHNPYCVEVGRYCTGIDWSNWWVDIFSTLNIILLTLMLTGGVYMLLADLAKEQRLGTLNFIRLSPQSSQKILLGKLLGVPILIYLAGAIFLPLHLWANISSGLP
;
A
#
# COMPACT_ATOMS: atom_id res chain seq x y z
N MET A 1 -17.94 -27.99 -3.37
CA MET A 1 -18.49 -27.06 -4.39
C MET A 1 -17.65 -25.81 -4.65
N LEU A 2 -16.65 -25.48 -3.80
CA LEU A 2 -15.74 -24.35 -4.01
C LEU A 2 -14.70 -24.54 -5.15
N SER A 3 -14.67 -25.72 -5.80
CA SER A 3 -13.66 -26.08 -6.80
C SER A 3 -13.91 -25.44 -8.16
N LYS A 4 -15.14 -25.52 -8.70
CA LYS A 4 -15.44 -24.98 -10.05
C LYS A 4 -15.05 -23.51 -10.27
N PRO A 5 -15.36 -22.56 -9.36
CA PRO A 5 -14.94 -21.17 -9.56
C PRO A 5 -13.42 -20.99 -9.38
N LEU A 6 -12.79 -21.75 -8.47
CA LEU A 6 -11.34 -21.70 -8.24
C LEU A 6 -10.58 -22.28 -9.45
N ASP A 7 -11.05 -23.38 -10.01
CA ASP A 7 -10.52 -24.04 -11.20
C ASP A 7 -10.66 -23.14 -12.43
N ASN A 8 -11.78 -22.42 -12.56
CA ASN A 8 -12.00 -21.46 -13.64
C ASN A 8 -11.10 -20.22 -13.52
N LEU A 9 -10.91 -19.72 -12.29
CA LEU A 9 -10.00 -18.61 -12.00
C LEU A 9 -8.53 -18.99 -12.26
N PHE A 10 -8.17 -20.24 -11.95
CA PHE A 10 -6.83 -20.80 -12.19
C PHE A 10 -6.52 -20.95 -13.69
N ASN A 11 -7.52 -21.34 -14.48
CA ASN A 11 -7.38 -21.49 -15.94
C ASN A 11 -7.38 -20.17 -16.71
N TRP A 12 -7.77 -19.06 -16.08
CA TRP A 12 -7.89 -17.76 -16.74
C TRP A 12 -6.53 -17.19 -17.19
N ASN A 13 -5.52 -17.24 -16.32
CA ASN A 13 -4.15 -16.87 -16.66
C ASN A 13 -3.13 -17.73 -15.89
N PRO A 14 -2.61 -18.82 -16.49
CA PRO A 14 -1.67 -19.71 -15.83
C PRO A 14 -0.35 -19.02 -15.47
N GLN A 15 0.05 -18.00 -16.24
CA GLN A 15 1.24 -17.21 -15.96
C GLN A 15 1.09 -16.40 -14.67
N LEU A 16 -0.07 -15.75 -14.48
CA LEU A 16 -0.37 -15.01 -13.26
C LEU A 16 -0.29 -15.90 -12.02
N PHE A 17 -0.94 -17.07 -12.09
CA PHE A 17 -0.96 -18.00 -10.96
C PHE A 17 0.44 -18.47 -10.57
N ARG A 18 1.29 -18.75 -11.58
CA ARG A 18 2.69 -19.13 -11.37
C ARG A 18 3.44 -18.05 -10.58
N GLU A 19 3.27 -16.78 -10.94
CA GLU A 19 3.93 -15.66 -10.25
C GLU A 19 3.40 -15.50 -8.81
N ILE A 20 2.08 -15.54 -8.61
CA ILE A 20 1.45 -15.44 -7.28
C ILE A 20 1.96 -16.54 -6.36
N LYS A 21 1.91 -17.82 -6.79
CA LYS A 21 2.37 -18.96 -5.98
C LYS A 21 3.88 -18.95 -5.75
N GLY A 22 4.65 -18.41 -6.69
CA GLY A 22 6.09 -18.24 -6.58
C GLY A 22 6.48 -17.21 -5.51
N ARG A 23 5.72 -16.10 -5.41
CA ARG A 23 6.08 -14.93 -4.60
C ARG A 23 5.40 -14.88 -3.25
N LEU A 24 4.14 -15.35 -3.14
CA LEU A 24 3.40 -15.48 -1.89
C LEU A 24 3.88 -16.69 -1.07
N LYS A 25 5.15 -16.67 -0.67
CA LYS A 25 5.69 -17.58 0.34
C LYS A 25 5.39 -17.02 1.71
N THR A 26 5.12 -17.89 2.69
CA THR A 26 4.80 -17.49 4.08
C THR A 26 5.79 -16.47 4.63
N ARG A 27 7.09 -16.66 4.38
CA ARG A 27 8.15 -15.71 4.78
C ARG A 27 7.97 -14.34 4.14
N ASN A 28 7.74 -14.27 2.83
CA ASN A 28 7.61 -13.00 2.10
C ASN A 28 6.33 -12.27 2.50
N VAL A 29 5.24 -13.03 2.67
CA VAL A 29 3.95 -12.52 3.15
C VAL A 29 4.11 -11.95 4.55
N ALA A 30 4.73 -12.69 5.47
CA ALA A 30 4.99 -12.21 6.83
C ALA A 30 5.81 -10.92 6.81
N ILE A 31 6.89 -10.84 6.03
CA ILE A 31 7.70 -9.63 5.92
C ILE A 31 6.87 -8.46 5.37
N ALA A 32 6.08 -8.67 4.31
CA ALA A 32 5.25 -7.62 3.72
C ALA A 32 4.19 -7.10 4.69
N ILE A 33 3.53 -8.01 5.42
CA ILE A 33 2.54 -7.66 6.45
C ILE A 33 3.23 -6.87 7.57
N SER A 34 4.31 -7.40 8.14
CA SER A 34 5.03 -6.76 9.25
C SER A 34 5.56 -5.39 8.87
N ALA A 35 6.15 -5.24 7.67
CA ALA A 35 6.63 -3.95 7.19
C ALA A 35 5.50 -2.94 6.99
N SER A 36 4.36 -3.38 6.43
CA SER A 36 3.18 -2.52 6.23
C SER A 36 2.62 -2.04 7.57
N LEU A 37 2.42 -2.96 8.53
CA LEU A 37 1.90 -2.63 9.86
C LEU A 37 2.88 -1.74 10.65
N LEU A 38 4.18 -2.00 10.56
CA LEU A 38 5.19 -1.17 11.20
C LEU A 38 5.19 0.26 10.64
N CYS A 39 5.09 0.41 9.32
CA CYS A 39 4.98 1.73 8.70
C CYS A 39 3.73 2.49 9.18
N GLN A 40 2.58 1.82 9.23
CA GLN A 40 1.34 2.41 9.74
C GLN A 40 1.46 2.81 11.22
N PHE A 41 2.08 1.96 12.04
CA PHE A 41 2.34 2.25 13.45
C PHE A 41 3.21 3.49 13.63
N ILE A 42 4.28 3.62 12.84
CA ILE A 42 5.18 4.78 12.88
C ILE A 42 4.43 6.05 12.50
N VAL A 43 3.60 6.03 11.44
CA VAL A 43 2.78 7.18 11.04
C VAL A 43 1.84 7.59 12.18
N MET A 44 1.14 6.64 12.80
CA MET A 44 0.25 6.94 13.92
C MET A 44 1.00 7.57 15.09
N MET A 45 2.14 7.00 15.50
CA MET A 45 2.94 7.56 16.59
C MET A 45 3.44 8.97 16.28
N PHE A 46 3.90 9.21 15.05
CA PHE A 46 4.37 10.52 14.61
C PHE A 46 3.30 11.61 14.73
N PHE A 47 2.04 11.29 14.41
CA PHE A 47 0.95 12.25 14.51
C PHE A 47 0.38 12.37 15.93
N LEU A 48 0.45 11.31 16.74
CA LEU A 48 0.06 11.37 18.16
C LEU A 48 0.96 12.33 18.95
N GLU A 49 2.28 12.33 18.70
CA GLU A 49 3.22 13.24 19.38
C GLU A 49 2.98 14.72 19.07
N ARG A 50 2.26 15.04 17.98
CA ARG A 50 1.98 16.42 17.57
C ARG A 50 0.70 17.00 18.17
N LEU A 51 -0.10 16.18 18.85
CA LEU A 51 -1.33 16.63 19.51
C LEU A 51 -1.01 17.64 20.63
N PRO A 52 -1.88 18.64 20.85
CA PRO A 52 -1.71 19.60 21.92
C PRO A 52 -1.78 18.89 23.29
N GLN A 53 -0.80 19.13 24.15
CA GLN A 53 -0.70 18.50 25.48
C GLN A 53 -1.43 19.29 26.59
N THR A 54 -1.73 20.57 26.33
CA THR A 54 -2.31 21.49 27.31
C THR A 54 -3.55 22.17 26.76
N TYR A 55 -4.63 22.17 27.55
CA TYR A 55 -5.91 22.80 27.23
C TYR A 55 -6.19 23.97 28.16
N GLY A 56 -6.91 24.99 27.70
CA GLY A 56 -7.33 26.13 28.51
C GLY A 56 -6.21 27.09 28.92
N THR A 57 -5.03 26.97 28.31
CA THR A 57 -3.87 27.86 28.53
C THR A 57 -3.57 28.68 27.28
N ASP A 58 -2.87 29.82 27.44
CA ASP A 58 -2.43 30.65 26.32
C ASP A 58 -1.47 29.82 25.44
N VAL A 59 -1.82 29.63 24.17
CA VAL A 59 -1.00 28.88 23.21
C VAL A 59 0.19 29.77 22.84
N ALA A 60 1.31 29.57 23.53
CA ALA A 60 2.56 30.26 23.23
C ALA A 60 3.07 29.98 21.79
N ARG A 61 2.58 28.90 21.16
CA ARG A 61 2.85 28.53 19.77
C ARG A 61 1.59 27.98 19.12
N HIS A 62 1.34 28.40 17.90
CA HIS A 62 0.29 27.84 17.04
C HIS A 62 0.48 26.33 16.88
N ASN A 63 -0.59 25.55 17.10
CA ASN A 63 -0.63 24.12 16.86
C ASN A 63 -1.73 23.82 15.82
N PRO A 64 -1.42 23.13 14.70
CA PRO A 64 -2.38 22.91 13.62
C PRO A 64 -3.58 22.04 14.00
N TYR A 65 -3.50 21.31 15.11
CA TYR A 65 -4.57 20.44 15.61
C TYR A 65 -5.30 21.03 16.81
N CYS A 66 -5.09 22.32 17.10
CA CYS A 66 -5.79 23.01 18.18
C CYS A 66 -6.95 23.84 17.63
N VAL A 67 -8.13 23.72 18.25
CA VAL A 67 -9.23 24.66 18.05
C VAL A 67 -8.95 25.90 18.90
N GLU A 68 -8.51 26.98 18.26
CA GLU A 68 -8.12 28.23 18.91
C GLU A 68 -9.32 29.18 19.07
N VAL A 69 -9.53 29.69 20.29
CA VAL A 69 -10.44 30.80 20.57
C VAL A 69 -9.63 31.95 21.19
N GLY A 70 -9.33 32.95 20.36
CA GLY A 70 -8.39 34.01 20.74
C GLY A 70 -6.97 33.46 20.84
N ARG A 71 -6.42 33.41 22.06
CA ARG A 71 -5.10 32.82 22.34
C ARG A 71 -5.17 31.49 23.08
N TYR A 72 -6.36 30.91 23.27
CA TYR A 72 -6.51 29.71 24.09
C TYR A 72 -6.81 28.50 23.24
N CYS A 73 -6.22 27.37 23.61
CA CYS A 73 -6.54 26.08 23.02
C CYS A 73 -7.71 25.45 23.77
N THR A 74 -8.90 25.37 23.14
CA THR A 74 -10.11 24.88 23.79
C THR A 74 -10.42 23.42 23.48
N GLY A 75 -9.81 22.85 22.43
CA GLY A 75 -10.03 21.46 22.04
C GLY A 75 -9.11 21.00 20.90
N ILE A 76 -9.22 19.73 20.53
CA ILE A 76 -8.47 19.12 19.43
C ILE A 76 -9.31 19.15 18.16
N ASP A 77 -8.73 19.63 17.07
CA ASP A 77 -9.27 19.47 15.72
C ASP A 77 -8.92 18.07 15.19
N TRP A 78 -9.80 17.11 15.49
CA TRP A 78 -9.68 15.73 15.03
C TRP A 78 -9.78 15.62 13.50
N SER A 79 -10.56 16.50 12.86
CA SER A 79 -10.71 16.48 11.40
C SER A 79 -9.37 16.76 10.75
N ASN A 80 -8.71 17.86 11.13
CA ASN A 80 -7.41 18.23 10.56
C ASN A 80 -6.31 17.18 10.88
N TRP A 81 -6.35 16.57 12.06
CA TRP A 81 -5.44 15.48 12.43
C TRP A 81 -5.59 14.25 11.51
N TRP A 82 -6.83 13.85 11.22
CA TRP A 82 -7.09 12.75 10.29
C TRP A 82 -6.78 13.10 8.83
N VAL A 83 -6.96 14.35 8.40
CA VAL A 83 -6.56 14.85 7.06
C VAL A 83 -5.07 14.63 6.84
N ASP A 84 -4.23 15.00 7.82
CA ASP A 84 -2.78 14.87 7.67
C ASP A 84 -2.31 13.41 7.66
N ILE A 85 -2.94 12.55 8.47
CA ILE A 85 -2.70 11.10 8.44
C ILE A 85 -3.09 10.55 7.07
N PHE A 86 -4.31 10.85 6.59
CA PHE A 86 -4.80 10.41 5.29
C PHE A 86 -3.86 10.84 4.15
N SER A 87 -3.48 12.12 4.13
CA SER A 87 -2.57 12.69 3.12
C SER A 87 -1.21 12.01 3.13
N THR A 88 -0.66 11.74 4.32
CA THR A 88 0.62 11.03 4.48
C THR A 88 0.52 9.59 4.00
N LEU A 89 -0.53 8.87 4.38
CA LEU A 89 -0.77 7.49 3.93
C LEU A 89 -0.95 7.43 2.40
N ASN A 90 -1.64 8.40 1.81
CA ASN A 90 -1.81 8.50 0.35
C ASN A 90 -0.47 8.69 -0.37
N ILE A 91 0.39 9.59 0.11
CA ILE A 91 1.74 9.80 -0.45
C ILE A 91 2.58 8.52 -0.33
N ILE A 92 2.55 7.85 0.82
CA ILE A 92 3.26 6.59 1.04
C ILE A 92 2.73 5.51 0.10
N LEU A 93 1.41 5.35 -0.01
CA LEU A 93 0.78 4.34 -0.86
C LEU A 93 1.11 4.56 -2.34
N LEU A 94 1.01 5.81 -2.82
CA LEU A 94 1.37 6.19 -4.19
C LEU A 94 2.84 5.90 -4.48
N THR A 95 3.73 6.32 -3.57
CA THR A 95 5.17 6.08 -3.71
C THR A 95 5.47 4.59 -3.73
N LEU A 96 4.88 3.81 -2.81
CA LEU A 96 5.07 2.37 -2.71
C LEU A 96 4.56 1.64 -3.96
N MET A 97 3.38 1.99 -4.47
CA MET A 97 2.82 1.36 -5.67
C MET A 97 3.61 1.69 -6.93
N LEU A 98 3.98 2.97 -7.12
CA LEU A 98 4.72 3.38 -8.31
C LEU A 98 6.16 2.89 -8.26
N THR A 99 6.93 3.28 -7.24
CA THR A 99 8.35 2.97 -7.18
C THR A 99 8.58 1.48 -6.90
N GLY A 100 7.89 0.92 -5.91
CA GLY A 100 8.01 -0.49 -5.55
C GLY A 100 7.50 -1.43 -6.64
N GLY A 101 6.34 -1.11 -7.22
CA GLY A 101 5.75 -1.89 -8.32
C GLY A 101 6.65 -1.89 -9.56
N VAL A 102 7.08 -0.72 -10.01
CA VAL A 102 7.98 -0.59 -11.17
C VAL A 102 9.33 -1.25 -10.90
N TYR A 103 9.93 -1.05 -9.72
CA TYR A 103 11.19 -1.69 -9.36
C TYR A 103 11.08 -3.22 -9.43
N MET A 104 10.03 -3.82 -8.87
CA MET A 104 9.84 -5.27 -8.92
C MET A 104 9.70 -5.77 -10.36
N LEU A 105 8.98 -5.05 -11.23
CA LEU A 105 8.83 -5.40 -12.63
C LEU A 105 10.15 -5.30 -13.41
N LEU A 106 10.91 -4.21 -13.20
CA LEU A 106 12.21 -4.02 -13.83
C LEU A 106 13.24 -5.05 -13.36
N ALA A 107 13.27 -5.35 -12.06
CA ALA A 107 14.17 -6.35 -11.50
C ALA A 107 13.86 -7.76 -12.05
N ASP A 108 12.58 -8.08 -12.21
CA ASP A 108 12.14 -9.33 -12.83
C ASP A 108 12.55 -9.40 -14.31
N LEU A 109 12.27 -8.33 -15.07
CA LEU A 109 12.63 -8.24 -16.48
C LEU A 109 14.14 -8.33 -16.71
N ALA A 110 14.93 -7.61 -15.90
CA ALA A 110 16.40 -7.65 -15.96
C ALA A 110 16.94 -9.04 -15.65
N LYS A 111 16.34 -9.73 -14.66
CA LYS A 111 16.71 -11.11 -14.32
C LYS A 111 16.44 -12.06 -15.48
N GLU A 112 15.27 -11.98 -16.11
CA GLU A 112 14.92 -12.84 -17.25
C GLU A 112 15.77 -12.56 -18.49
N GLN A 113 16.07 -11.29 -18.77
CA GLN A 113 16.97 -10.91 -19.85
C GLN A 113 18.36 -11.48 -19.64
N ARG A 114 18.89 -11.41 -18.41
CA ARG A 114 20.19 -11.98 -18.05
C ARG A 114 20.23 -13.50 -18.20
N LEU A 115 19.11 -14.19 -17.92
CA LEU A 115 18.99 -15.65 -18.05
C LEU A 115 18.65 -16.10 -19.48
N GLY A 116 18.47 -15.17 -20.43
CA GLY A 116 18.12 -15.48 -21.82
C GLY A 116 16.70 -16.04 -22.01
N THR A 117 15.86 -16.01 -20.97
CA THR A 117 14.51 -16.59 -21.00
C THR A 117 13.49 -15.68 -21.68
N LEU A 118 13.85 -14.42 -21.97
CA LEU A 118 12.96 -13.47 -22.66
C LEU A 118 12.57 -13.93 -24.07
N ASN A 119 13.50 -14.60 -24.78
CA ASN A 119 13.26 -15.12 -26.13
C ASN A 119 12.20 -16.24 -26.16
N PHE A 120 11.89 -16.86 -25.01
CA PHE A 120 10.83 -17.86 -24.89
C PHE A 120 9.44 -17.29 -25.17
N ILE A 121 9.23 -15.98 -25.01
CA ILE A 121 7.96 -15.31 -25.31
C ILE A 121 7.59 -15.46 -26.80
N ARG A 122 8.59 -15.58 -27.69
CA ARG A 122 8.38 -15.79 -29.13
C ARG A 122 8.08 -17.23 -29.50
N LEU A 123 8.45 -18.19 -28.66
CA LEU A 123 8.27 -19.62 -28.87
C LEU A 123 7.06 -20.18 -28.12
N SER A 124 6.47 -19.39 -27.23
CA SER A 124 5.31 -19.78 -26.44
C SER A 124 4.04 -19.83 -27.29
N PRO A 125 3.19 -20.87 -27.16
CA PRO A 125 1.89 -20.95 -27.83
C PRO A 125 0.84 -19.99 -27.21
N GLN A 126 1.13 -19.39 -26.06
CA GLN A 126 0.29 -18.37 -25.42
C GLN A 126 0.57 -16.98 -25.98
N SER A 127 -0.47 -16.17 -26.14
CA SER A 127 -0.31 -14.79 -26.62
C SER A 127 0.56 -13.96 -25.67
N SER A 128 1.42 -13.11 -26.25
CA SER A 128 2.33 -12.27 -25.46
C SER A 128 1.59 -11.35 -24.49
N GLN A 129 0.39 -10.89 -24.84
CA GLN A 129 -0.45 -10.06 -23.97
C GLN A 129 -0.87 -10.78 -22.68
N LYS A 130 -1.28 -12.06 -22.75
CA LYS A 130 -1.64 -12.84 -21.56
C LYS A 130 -0.45 -13.03 -20.63
N ILE A 131 0.73 -13.28 -21.19
CA ILE A 131 1.97 -13.42 -20.43
C ILE A 131 2.33 -12.10 -19.74
N LEU A 132 2.27 -10.98 -20.49
CA LEU A 132 2.58 -9.64 -19.98
C LEU A 132 1.63 -9.25 -18.85
N LEU A 133 0.32 -9.41 -19.03
CA LEU A 133 -0.69 -9.14 -18.01
C LEU A 133 -0.48 -9.99 -16.75
N GLY A 134 -0.13 -11.27 -16.94
CA GLY A 134 0.17 -12.16 -15.82
C GLY A 134 1.37 -11.70 -14.99
N LYS A 135 2.39 -11.12 -15.64
CA LYS A 135 3.54 -10.54 -14.95
C LYS A 135 3.21 -9.20 -14.30
N LEU A 136 2.50 -8.33 -15.01
CA LEU A 136 2.11 -7.00 -14.51
C LEU A 136 1.31 -7.12 -13.20
N LEU A 137 0.41 -8.11 -13.11
CA LEU A 137 -0.41 -8.34 -11.92
C LEU A 137 0.28 -9.25 -10.89
N GLY A 138 1.10 -10.22 -11.32
CA GLY A 138 1.66 -11.24 -10.45
C GLY A 138 3.01 -10.89 -9.82
N VAL A 139 3.86 -10.16 -10.54
CA VAL A 139 5.23 -9.83 -10.07
C VAL A 139 5.20 -8.90 -8.85
N PRO A 140 4.46 -7.77 -8.85
CA PRO A 140 4.36 -6.88 -7.70
C PRO A 140 3.27 -7.31 -6.69
N ILE A 141 2.86 -8.58 -6.65
CA ILE A 141 1.77 -9.04 -5.76
C ILE A 141 1.99 -8.74 -4.27
N LEU A 142 3.24 -8.72 -3.81
CA LEU A 142 3.59 -8.38 -2.43
C LEU A 142 3.38 -6.89 -2.14
N ILE A 143 3.58 -6.02 -3.14
CA ILE A 143 3.30 -4.57 -3.05
C ILE A 143 1.80 -4.36 -2.97
N TYR A 144 1.01 -5.09 -3.77
CA TYR A 144 -0.45 -5.03 -3.70
C TYR A 144 -0.97 -5.55 -2.35
N LEU A 145 -0.39 -6.62 -1.82
CA LEU A 145 -0.72 -7.11 -0.48
C LEU A 145 -0.42 -6.04 0.59
N ALA A 146 0.76 -5.42 0.53
CA ALA A 146 1.12 -4.36 1.47
C ALA A 146 0.14 -3.18 1.38
N GLY A 147 -0.21 -2.73 0.17
CA GLY A 147 -1.22 -1.70 -0.07
C GLY A 147 -2.61 -2.08 0.42
N ALA A 148 -3.03 -3.34 0.23
CA ALA A 148 -4.32 -3.83 0.74
C ALA A 148 -4.40 -3.77 2.28
N ILE A 149 -3.28 -3.96 2.97
CA ILE A 149 -3.19 -3.84 4.44
C ILE A 149 -3.20 -2.38 4.89
N PHE A 150 -2.82 -1.43 4.03
CA PHE A 150 -2.96 0.01 4.29
C PHE A 150 -4.42 0.48 4.19
N LEU A 151 -5.25 -0.19 3.38
CA LEU A 151 -6.61 0.26 3.07
C LEU A 151 -7.49 0.50 4.31
N PRO A 152 -7.53 -0.36 5.34
CA PRO A 152 -8.39 -0.13 6.50
C PRO A 152 -8.10 1.20 7.19
N LEU A 153 -6.84 1.50 7.48
CA LEU A 153 -6.44 2.75 8.12
C LEU A 153 -6.63 3.95 7.17
N HIS A 154 -6.32 3.79 5.88
CA HIS A 154 -6.48 4.84 4.88
C HIS A 154 -7.95 5.26 4.72
N LEU A 155 -8.86 4.29 4.62
CA LEU A 155 -10.30 4.55 4.53
C LEU A 155 -10.84 5.15 5.82
N TRP A 156 -10.39 4.63 6.97
CA TRP A 156 -10.79 5.18 8.27
C TRP A 156 -10.36 6.64 8.42
N ALA A 157 -9.12 6.97 8.04
CA ALA A 157 -8.61 8.33 8.08
C ALA A 157 -9.41 9.26 7.15
N ASN A 158 -9.76 8.80 5.94
CA ASN A 158 -10.61 9.57 5.02
C ASN A 158 -11.98 9.88 5.64
N ILE A 159 -12.67 8.86 6.13
CA ILE A 159 -14.01 9.00 6.72
C ILE A 159 -13.95 9.92 7.95
N SER A 160 -12.94 9.74 8.82
CA SER A 160 -12.80 10.51 10.05
C SER A 160 -12.36 11.96 9.82
N SER A 161 -11.72 12.23 8.69
CA SER A 161 -11.34 13.60 8.30
C SER A 161 -12.54 14.44 7.85
N GLY A 162 -13.63 13.81 7.42
CA GLY A 162 -14.78 14.50 6.83
C GLY A 162 -14.50 15.08 5.43
N LEU A 163 -13.40 14.68 4.79
CA LEU A 163 -13.17 14.94 3.37
C LEU A 163 -14.23 14.22 2.51
N PRO A 164 -14.74 14.85 1.44
CA PRO A 164 -15.72 14.25 0.53
C PRO A 164 -15.18 13.06 -0.26
#